data_AF-R7S8K2-F1
#
_entry.id   AF-R7S8K2-F1
#
_cell.length_a   1.000
_cell.length_b   1.000
_cell.length_c   1.000
_cell.angle_alpha   90.00
_cell.angle_beta   90.00
_cell.angle_gamma   90.00
#
_symmetry.space_group_name_H-M   'P 1'
#
loop_
_entity.id
_entity.type
_entity.pdbx_description
1 polymer ?
#
loop_
_entity_poly.entity_id
_entity_poly.type
_entity_poly.pdbx_seq_one_letter_code
_entity_poly.pdbx_strand_id
1 'polypeptide(L)' 'MSKAFQAQDQEAQALIDTTAKEFSLNEAQERAFRIVANHALRSKPNHLKMYLGGMAGTGKSQVIKAL' A
#
# COMPACT_ATOMS: atom_id res chain seq x y z
N MET A 1 13.73 -12.01 0.78
CA MET A 1 12.89 -12.36 1.94
C MET A 1 11.82 -11.30 2.11
N SER A 2 10.61 -11.57 1.61
CA SER A 2 9.47 -10.65 1.72
C SER A 2 8.95 -10.67 3.15
N LYS A 3 9.17 -9.58 3.90
CA LYS A 3 8.26 -9.26 5.01
C LYS A 3 6.91 -8.99 4.34
N ALA A 4 6.00 -9.94 4.43
CA ALA A 4 4.63 -9.72 3.96
C ALA A 4 4.09 -8.52 4.74
N PHE A 5 3.74 -7.43 4.04
CA PHE A 5 3.13 -6.26 4.66
C PHE A 5 1.70 -6.63 5.04
N GLN A 6 1.56 -7.25 6.21
CA GLN A 6 0.32 -7.77 6.75
C GLN A 6 -0.11 -6.94 7.97
N ALA A 7 -1.38 -6.57 7.99
CA ALA A 7 -1.97 -5.87 9.12
C ALA A 7 -2.14 -6.85 10.29
N GLN A 8 -2.08 -6.32 11.51
CA GLN A 8 -2.31 -7.12 12.73
C GLN A 8 -3.80 -7.45 12.93
N ASP A 9 -4.67 -6.59 12.40
CA ASP A 9 -6.11 -6.73 12.44
C ASP A 9 -6.61 -7.42 11.16
N GLN A 10 -7.47 -8.42 11.33
CA GLN A 10 -7.94 -9.27 10.22
C GLN A 10 -8.91 -8.51 9.29
N GLU A 11 -9.73 -7.61 9.82
CA GLU A 11 -10.64 -6.80 9.01
C GLU A 11 -9.85 -5.78 8.18
N ALA A 12 -8.86 -5.14 8.78
CA ALA A 12 -7.95 -4.23 8.09
C ALA A 12 -7.13 -4.95 7.02
N GLN A 13 -6.68 -6.18 7.29
CA GLN A 13 -6.01 -7.01 6.29
C GLN A 13 -6.94 -7.31 5.10
N ALA A 14 -8.19 -7.69 5.38
CA ALA A 14 -9.18 -7.95 4.35
C ALA A 14 -9.45 -6.69 3.50
N LEU A 15 -9.56 -5.52 4.14
CA LEU A 15 -9.74 -4.23 3.45
C LEU A 15 -8.55 -3.91 2.54
N ILE A 16 -7.32 -4.08 3.03
CA ILE A 16 -6.11 -3.88 2.20
C ILE A 16 -6.13 -4.81 0.99
N ASP A 17 -6.50 -6.07 1.18
CA ASP A 17 -6.54 -7.06 0.10
C ASP A 17 -7.65 -6.78 -0.92
N THR A 18 -8.83 -6.34 -0.49
CA THR A 18 -9.93 -5.97 -1.39
C THR A 18 -9.62 -4.69 -2.15
N THR A 19 -9.08 -3.66 -1.48
CA THR A 19 -8.71 -2.40 -2.14
C THR A 19 -7.60 -2.60 -3.17
N ALA A 20 -6.57 -3.41 -2.89
CA ALA A 20 -5.53 -3.72 -3.88
C ALA A 20 -6.10 -4.36 -5.16
N LYS A 21 -7.11 -5.23 -5.00
CA LYS A 21 -7.81 -5.88 -6.11
C LYS A 21 -8.74 -4.93 -6.86
N GLU A 22 -9.55 -4.15 -6.14
CA GLU A 22 -10.50 -3.19 -6.70
C GLU A 22 -9.79 -2.16 -7.61
N PHE A 23 -8.64 -1.67 -7.15
CA PHE A 23 -7.84 -0.72 -7.92
C PHE A 23 -6.91 -1.38 -8.96
N SER A 24 -6.97 -2.71 -9.09
CA SER A 24 -6.19 -3.49 -10.07
C SER A 24 -4.70 -3.14 -10.05
N LEU A 25 -4.11 -3.06 -8.84
CA LEU A 25 -2.72 -2.67 -8.68
C LEU A 25 -1.78 -3.76 -9.25
N ASN A 26 -0.75 -3.36 -9.98
CA ASN A 26 0.33 -4.27 -10.33
C ASN A 26 1.27 -4.51 -9.14
N GLU A 27 2.21 -5.46 -9.25
CA GLU A 27 3.07 -5.88 -8.14
C GLU A 27 3.82 -4.70 -7.46
N ALA A 28 4.34 -3.76 -8.25
CA ALA A 28 5.08 -2.63 -7.72
C ALA A 28 4.17 -1.62 -7.02
N GLN A 29 3.00 -1.34 -7.60
CA GLN A 29 1.98 -0.47 -7.04
C GLN A 29 1.38 -1.07 -5.76
N GLU A 30 1.05 -2.36 -5.78
CA GLU A 30 0.51 -3.08 -4.64
C GLU A 30 1.49 -3.09 -3.48
N ARG A 31 2.78 -3.33 -3.75
CA ARG A 31 3.83 -3.25 -2.73
C ARG A 31 3.90 -1.86 -2.11
N ALA A 32 3.87 -0.81 -2.93
CA ALA A 32 3.88 0.57 -2.45
C ALA A 32 2.63 0.89 -1.60
N PHE A 33 1.45 0.52 -2.09
CA PHE A 33 0.18 0.67 -1.40
C PHE A 33 0.19 -0.04 -0.04
N ARG A 34 0.60 -1.32 -0.01
CA ARG A 34 0.63 -2.11 1.23
C ARG A 34 1.58 -1.51 2.27
N ILE A 35 2.71 -0.92 1.88
CA ILE A 35 3.61 -0.21 2.81
C ILE A 35 2.86 0.95 3.49
N VAL A 36 2.19 1.78 2.69
CA VAL A 36 1.48 2.96 3.20
C VAL A 36 0.28 2.56 4.04
N ALA A 37 -0.56 1.63 3.56
CA ALA A 37 -1.75 1.18 4.25
C ALA A 37 -1.42 0.54 5.60
N ASN A 38 -0.43 -0.36 5.64
CA ASN A 38 0.01 -0.95 6.92
C ASN A 38 0.64 0.08 7.87
N HIS A 39 1.34 1.08 7.33
CA HIS A 39 1.89 2.16 8.15
C HIS A 39 0.77 3.01 8.78
N ALA A 40 -0.27 3.33 8.02
CA ALA A 40 -1.41 4.14 8.47
C ALA A 40 -2.19 3.48 9.62
N LEU A 41 -2.19 2.15 9.70
CA LEU A 41 -2.86 1.38 10.76
C LEU A 41 -2.09 1.34 12.09
N ARG A 42 -0.84 1.79 12.14
CA ARG A 42 -0.04 1.77 13.38
C ARG A 42 -0.49 2.89 14.30
N SER A 43 -0.48 2.64 15.61
CA SER A 43 -0.67 3.70 16.60
C SER A 43 0.62 4.51 16.76
N LYS A 44 0.51 5.84 16.61
CA LYS A 44 1.59 6.83 16.78
C LYS A 44 2.91 6.48 16.06
N PRO A 45 2.90 6.12 14.75
CA PRO A 45 4.13 5.86 14.04
C PRO A 45 4.87 7.17 13.74
N ASN A 46 6.20 7.09 13.64
CA ASN A 46 6.97 8.17 13.02
C ASN A 46 6.53 8.36 11.56
N HIS A 47 6.57 9.59 11.03
CA HIS A 47 6.15 9.86 9.66
C HIS A 47 6.86 8.95 8.63
N LEU A 48 6.06 8.31 7.77
CA LEU A 48 6.57 7.58 6.62
C LEU A 48 7.08 8.54 5.55
N LYS A 49 8.40 8.66 5.44
CA LYS A 49 9.04 9.40 4.34
C LYS A 49 9.25 8.46 3.15
N MET A 50 8.26 8.40 2.26
CA MET A 50 8.30 7.56 1.06
C MET A 50 8.32 8.41 -0.21
N TYR A 51 9.25 8.09 -1.11
CA TYR A 51 9.29 8.66 -2.46
C TYR A 51 8.74 7.62 -3.45
N LEU A 52 7.62 7.94 -4.10
CA LEU A 52 7.02 7.09 -5.13
C LEU A 52 7.58 7.47 -6.51
N GLY A 53 8.72 6.88 -6.86
CA GLY A 53 9.42 7.10 -8.13
C GLY A 53 9.01 6.13 -9.24
N GLY A 54 9.41 6.43 -10.48
CA GLY A 54 9.21 5.57 -11.65
C GLY A 54 8.93 6.36 -12.93
N MET A 55 9.04 5.70 -14.09
CA MET A 55 8.82 6.32 -15.40
C MET A 55 7.43 6.96 -15.52
N ALA A 56 7.28 7.98 -16.38
CA ALA A 56 5.97 8.53 -16.70
C ALA A 56 5.05 7.42 -17.26
N GLY A 57 3.75 7.51 -16.99
CA GLY A 57 2.77 6.53 -17.46
C GLY A 57 2.69 5.21 -16.67
N THR A 58 3.55 4.96 -15.68
CA THR A 58 3.52 3.70 -14.89
C THR A 58 2.44 3.64 -13.80
N GLY A 59 1.48 4.57 -13.82
CA GLY A 59 0.34 4.54 -12.90
C GLY A 59 0.69 4.82 -11.43
N LYS A 60 1.75 5.59 -11.13
CA LYS A 60 2.07 6.00 -9.75
C LYS A 60 0.86 6.62 -9.03
N SER A 61 0.06 7.41 -9.74
CA SER A 61 -1.18 8.00 -9.21
C SER A 61 -2.23 6.96 -8.82
N GLN A 62 -2.19 5.74 -9.37
CA GLN A 62 -3.09 4.65 -8.98
C GLN A 62 -2.86 4.20 -7.54
N VAL A 63 -1.60 4.22 -7.07
CA VAL A 63 -1.29 3.94 -5.66
C VAL A 63 -1.94 4.95 -4.74
N ILE A 64 -1.95 6.23 -5.12
CA ILE A 64 -2.54 7.30 -4.31
C ILE A 64 -4.06 7.23 -4.32
N LYS A 65 -4.68 6.85 -5.45
CA LYS A 65 -6.13 6.68 -5.55
C LYS A 65 -6.68 5.56 -4.68
N ALA A 66 -5.85 4.55 -4.39
CA ALA A 66 -6.22 3.41 -3.57
C ALA A 66 -6.11 3.68 -2.05
N LEU A 67 -5.58 4.83 -1.63
CA LEU A 67 -5.47 5.26 -0.23
C LEU A 67 -6.70 6.07 0.19
#